data_AF-A0A933ZZ13-F1
#
_entry.id   AF-A0A933ZZ13-F1
#
_cell.length_a   1.000
_cell.length_b   1.000
_cell.length_c   1.000
_cell.angle_alpha   90.00
_cell.angle_beta   90.00
_cell.angle_gamma   90.00
#
_symmetry.space_group_name_H-M   'P 1'
#
loop_
_entity.id
_entity.type
_entity.pdbx_description
1 polymer ?
#
loop_
_entity_poly.entity_id
_entity_poly.type
_entity_poly.pdbx_seq_one_letter_code
_entity_poly.pdbx_strand_id
1 'polypeptide(L)' 'WAGKLLHQAMVVVDEKGTEAAAATVVCHIGGIPAEVVVDRPFLFFIRHNSTGVVLFNGRVVDPRATG' A
#
# COMPACT_ATOMS: atom_id res chain seq x y z
N TRP A 1 -0.94 -33.90 -16.80
CA TRP A 1 -1.96 -33.29 -15.93
C TRP A 1 -1.22 -32.44 -14.90
N ALA A 2 -1.57 -31.16 -14.74
CA ALA A 2 -0.86 -30.28 -13.81
C ALA A 2 -1.26 -30.62 -12.37
N GLY A 3 -0.26 -30.78 -11.49
CA GLY A 3 -0.45 -31.07 -10.07
C GLY A 3 -0.75 -29.83 -9.22
N LYS A 4 -0.54 -29.93 -7.90
CA LYS A 4 -0.78 -28.85 -6.94
C LYS A 4 0.20 -27.68 -7.19
N LEU A 5 -0.32 -26.46 -7.35
CA LEU A 5 0.46 -25.24 -7.53
C LEU A 5 0.34 -24.37 -6.27
N LEU A 6 1.47 -23.91 -5.76
CA LEU A 6 1.56 -23.06 -4.58
C LEU A 6 2.09 -21.69 -5.00
N HIS A 7 1.38 -20.63 -4.60
CA HIS A 7 1.81 -19.26 -4.75
C HIS A 7 1.92 -18.63 -3.36
N GLN A 8 3.10 -18.11 -3.04
CA GLN A 8 3.38 -17.44 -1.77
C GLN A 8 3.96 -16.06 -2.08
N ALA A 9 3.45 -15.05 -1.38
CA ALA A 9 3.86 -13.65 -1.52
C ALA A 9 3.98 -13.01 -0.13
N MET A 10 4.92 -12.08 0.02
CA MET A 10 5.14 -11.33 1.25
C MET A 10 5.25 -9.84 0.90
N VAL A 11 4.55 -9.00 1.68
CA VAL A 11 4.61 -7.54 1.58
C VAL A 11 4.97 -7.01 2.96
N VAL A 12 6.03 -6.21 3.03
CA VAL A 12 6.47 -5.51 4.26
C VAL A 12 6.33 -4.02 4.02
N VAL A 13 5.71 -3.32 4.96
CA VAL A 13 5.49 -1.87 4.92
C VAL A 13 6.20 -1.25 6.11
N ASP A 14 7.08 -0.30 5.86
CA ASP A 14 7.75 0.51 6.88
C ASP A 14 7.88 1.97 6.42
N GLU A 15 8.27 2.85 7.34
CA GLU A 15 8.36 4.29 7.10
C GLU A 15 9.64 4.69 6.36
N LYS A 16 10.66 3.82 6.32
CA LYS A 16 12.02 4.16 5.87
C LYS A 16 12.07 4.62 4.41
N GLY A 17 11.12 4.20 3.58
CA GLY A 17 11.04 4.59 2.17
C GLY A 17 10.30 5.90 1.87
N THR A 18 9.55 6.46 2.83
CA THR A 18 8.61 7.60 2.60
C THR A 18 8.92 8.81 3.48
N GLU A 19 9.65 8.62 4.59
CA GLU A 19 9.95 9.64 5.60
C GLU A 19 10.69 10.87 5.04
N ALA A 20 11.55 10.70 4.02
CA ALA A 20 12.28 11.82 3.41
C ALA A 20 11.45 12.62 2.39
N ALA A 21 10.38 12.06 1.81
CA ALA A 21 9.58 12.71 0.78
C ALA A 21 8.32 13.40 1.34
N ALA A 22 7.80 12.95 2.48
CA ALA A 22 6.58 13.47 3.10
C ALA A 22 6.80 14.71 3.97
N ALA A 23 8.04 15.02 4.39
CA ALA A 23 8.30 16.11 5.33
C ALA A 23 7.97 17.50 4.76
N THR A 24 8.09 17.71 3.44
CA THR A 24 7.77 19.02 2.84
C THR A 24 7.38 18.92 1.36
N VAL A 25 6.16 18.48 1.06
CA VAL A 25 5.54 18.77 -0.24
C VAL A 25 4.72 20.05 -0.09
N VAL A 26 5.29 21.20 -0.46
CA VAL A 26 4.52 22.43 -0.63
C VAL A 26 3.73 22.31 -1.93
N CYS A 27 2.64 21.56 -1.92
CA CYS A 27 1.63 21.76 -2.94
C CYS A 27 0.90 23.05 -2.59
N HIS A 28 1.01 24.06 -3.47
CA HIS A 28 0.20 25.28 -3.42
C HIS A 28 -1.26 24.91 -3.76
N ILE A 29 -1.93 24.24 -2.83
CA ILE A 29 -3.35 23.92 -2.93
C ILE A 29 -4.04 24.99 -2.10
N GLY A 30 -4.81 25.88 -2.73
CA GLY A 30 -5.69 26.76 -1.97
C GLY A 30 -6.67 25.89 -1.17
N GLY A 31 -6.51 25.85 0.16
CA GLY A 31 -7.35 25.06 1.06
C GLY A 31 -6.58 24.38 2.20
N ILE A 32 -7.32 23.85 3.17
CA ILE A 32 -6.78 23.01 4.25
C ILE A 32 -6.52 21.60 3.65
N PRO A 33 -5.32 21.01 3.82
CA PRO A 33 -5.05 19.65 3.37
C PRO A 33 -6.04 18.66 3.97
N ALA A 34 -6.58 17.75 3.16
CA ALA A 34 -7.45 16.69 3.66
C ALA A 34 -6.62 15.66 4.46
N GLU A 35 -7.07 15.33 5.67
CA GLU A 35 -6.39 14.35 6.52
C GLU A 35 -6.70 12.90 6.10
N VAL A 36 -5.62 12.20 5.74
CA VAL A 36 -5.41 10.79 5.40
C VAL A 36 -5.43 9.74 6.52
N VAL A 37 -6.51 9.50 7.28
CA VAL A 37 -6.46 8.47 8.35
C VAL A 37 -6.93 7.08 7.87
N VAL A 38 -6.06 6.07 8.00
CA VAL A 38 -6.33 4.66 7.63
C VAL A 38 -6.30 3.76 8.89
N ASP A 39 -7.33 3.86 9.71
CA ASP A 39 -7.46 3.23 11.04
C ASP A 39 -8.54 2.14 11.14
N ARG A 40 -9.01 1.64 9.98
CA ARG A 40 -10.09 0.65 9.83
C ARG A 40 -9.80 -0.26 8.63
N PRO A 41 -10.47 -1.42 8.49
CA PRO A 41 -10.17 -2.36 7.42
C PRO A 41 -10.10 -1.71 6.04
N PHE A 42 -9.03 -1.99 5.30
CA PHE A 42 -8.74 -1.35 4.02
C PHE A 42 -8.19 -2.34 2.99
N LEU A 43 -8.28 -1.93 1.72
CA LEU A 43 -7.67 -2.62 0.59
C LEU A 43 -6.41 -1.87 0.16
N PHE A 44 -5.42 -2.60 -0.34
CA PHE A 44 -4.25 -2.00 -0.98
C PHE A 44 -3.95 -2.67 -2.32
N PHE A 45 -3.32 -1.89 -3.20
CA PHE A 45 -2.85 -2.35 -4.50
C PHE A 45 -1.45 -1.80 -4.74
N ILE A 46 -0.52 -2.67 -5.16
CA ILE A 46 0.76 -2.28 -5.71
C ILE A 46 0.66 -2.49 -7.20
N ARG A 47 0.76 -1.42 -7.98
CA ARG A 47 0.51 -1.42 -9.42
C ARG A 47 1.70 -0.84 -10.17
N HIS A 48 2.05 -1.47 -11.28
CA HIS A 48 2.97 -0.86 -12.23
C HIS A 48 2.26 0.28 -12.99
N ASN A 49 2.73 1.51 -12.83
CA ASN A 49 2.00 2.69 -13.29
C ASN A 49 1.85 2.81 -14.81
N SER A 50 2.88 2.44 -15.59
CA SER A 50 2.83 2.61 -17.04
C SER A 50 1.94 1.58 -17.74
N THR A 51 1.89 0.34 -17.23
CA THR A 51 1.06 -0.73 -17.82
C THR A 51 -0.27 -0.94 -17.12
N GLY A 52 -0.45 -0.37 -15.92
CA GLY A 52 -1.63 -0.58 -15.08
C GLY A 52 -1.72 -1.97 -14.45
N VAL A 53 -0.71 -2.83 -14.62
CA VAL A 53 -0.71 -4.21 -14.08
C VAL A 53 -0.64 -4.19 -12.56
N VAL A 54 -1.55 -4.91 -11.91
CA VAL A 54 -1.55 -5.13 -10.46
C VAL A 54 -0.52 -6.20 -10.12
N LEU A 55 0.52 -5.80 -9.39
CA LEU A 55 1.59 -6.68 -8.93
C LEU A 55 1.19 -7.38 -7.63
N PHE A 56 0.56 -6.63 -6.71
CA PHE A 56 0.02 -7.15 -5.46
C PHE A 56 -1.32 -6.49 -5.17
N ASN A 57 -2.22 -7.26 -4.56
CA ASN A 57 -3.43 -6.74 -3.92
C ASN A 57 -3.67 -7.49 -2.63
N GLY A 58 -4.34 -6.84 -1.68
CA GLY A 58 -4.67 -7.47 -0.42
C GLY A 58 -5.65 -6.66 0.41
N ARG A 59 -6.11 -7.29 1.49
CA ARG A 59 -7.00 -6.68 2.48
C ARG A 59 -6.34 -6.76 3.85
N VAL A 60 -6.22 -5.61 4.51
CA VAL A 60 -5.81 -5.55 5.91
C VAL A 60 -7.07 -5.40 6.74
N VAL A 61 -7.37 -6.42 7.54
CA VAL A 61 -8.48 -6.40 8.51
C VAL A 61 -7.97 -6.07 9.90
N ASP A 62 -6.79 -6.59 10.24
CA ASP A 62 -6.06 -6.29 11.46
C ASP A 62 -4.56 -6.13 11.11
N PRO A 63 -3.95 -4.93 11.27
CA PRO A 63 -2.54 -4.71 10.98
C PRO A 63 -1.59 -5.37 11.99
N ARG A 64 -2.11 -5.89 13.12
CA ARG A 64 -1.33 -6.61 14.13
C ARG A 64 -1.31 -8.12 13.88
N ALA A 65 -2.15 -8.61 12.99
CA ALA A 65 -2.18 -10.02 12.65
C ALA A 65 -0.85 -10.40 11.98
N THR A 66 -0.01 -11.14 12.71
CA THR A 66 1.17 -11.80 12.15
C THR A 66 0.74 -13.03 11.36
N GLY A 67 1.17 -13.12 10.11
CA GLY A 67 1.12 -14.34 9.30
C GLY A 67 2.22 -15.33 9.67
#